data_AF-A0A382LDZ5-F1
#
_entry.id   AF-A0A382LDZ5-F1
#
_cell.length_a   1.000
_cell.length_b   1.000
_cell.length_c   1.000
_cell.angle_alpha   90.00
_cell.angle_beta   90.00
_cell.angle_gamma   90.00
#
_symmetry.space_group_name_H-M   'P 1'
#
loop_
_entity.id
_entity.type
_entity.pdbx_description
1 polymer ?
#
loop_
_entity_poly.entity_id
_entity_poly.type
_entity_poly.pdbx_seq_one_letter_code
_entity_poly.pdbx_strand_id
1 'polypeptide(L)' 'MFFEIAEMNFDVVVLVVLVFFVAGTIKGLIGFGLPTVSIAILAAFLGLIEAMTLMLLPSLITNLFQGLAGKYL' A
#
# COMPACT_ATOMS: atom_id res chain seq x y z
N MET A 1 4.90 -7.74 15.34
CA MET A 1 4.19 -7.73 14.04
C MET A 1 2.93 -6.84 14.03
N PHE A 2 1.69 -7.29 14.29
CA PHE A 2 0.53 -6.38 14.17
C PHE A 2 0.52 -5.25 15.23
N PHE A 3 0.96 -5.58 16.45
CA PHE A 3 1.12 -4.62 17.54
C PHE A 3 2.25 -3.61 17.29
N GLU A 4 3.25 -4.00 16.51
CA GLU A 4 4.44 -3.19 16.19
C GLU A 4 4.14 -2.17 15.09
N ILE A 5 3.25 -2.51 14.15
CA ILE A 5 2.67 -1.56 13.19
C ILE A 5 1.78 -0.54 13.91
N ALA A 6 1.07 -0.94 14.97
CA ALA A 6 0.19 -0.06 15.73
C ALA A 6 0.96 1.00 16.54
N GLU A 7 2.21 0.73 16.89
CA GLU A 7 3.09 1.65 17.63
C GLU A 7 4.13 2.33 16.72
N MET A 8 3.79 2.57 15.45
CA MET A 8 4.68 3.22 14.50
C MET A 8 4.99 4.67 14.86
N ASN A 9 6.29 5.01 14.81
CA ASN A 9 6.76 6.39 14.92
C ASN A 9 6.22 7.26 13.79
N PHE A 10 6.08 8.56 14.07
CA PHE A 10 5.54 9.54 13.11
C PHE A 10 6.29 9.55 11.77
N ASP A 11 7.62 9.42 11.80
CA ASP A 11 8.46 9.39 10.59
C ASP A 11 8.10 8.21 9.67
N VAL A 12 7.77 7.06 10.26
CA VAL A 12 7.39 5.86 9.51
C VAL A 12 5.99 6.03 8.91
N VAL A 13 5.07 6.68 9.62
CA VAL A 13 3.75 7.01 9.07
C VAL A 13 3.87 7.91 7.84
N VAL A 14 4.72 8.95 7.91
CA VAL A 14 4.99 9.84 6.78
C VAL A 14 5.57 9.06 5.59
N LEU A 15 6.55 8.18 5.84
CA LEU A 15 7.12 7.31 4.81
C LEU A 15 6.05 6.45 4.13
N VAL A 16 5.21 5.77 4.91
CA VAL A 16 4.15 4.90 4.38
C VAL A 16 3.16 5.67 3.51
N VAL A 17 2.73 6.86 3.96
CA VAL A 17 1.82 7.72 3.20
C VAL A 17 2.44 8.13 1.87
N LEU A 18 3.71 8.56 1.86
CA LEU A 18 4.42 8.94 0.63
C LEU A 18 4.55 7.76 -0.34
N VAL A 19 4.91 6.58 0.16
CA VAL A 19 5.04 5.38 -0.67
C VAL A 19 3.70 4.98 -1.28
N PHE A 20 2.61 4.97 -0.50
CA PHE A 20 1.28 4.65 -1.03
C PHE A 20 0.76 5.72 -2.00
N PHE A 21 1.11 6.99 -1.81
CA PHE A 21 0.78 8.04 -2.77
C PHE A 21 1.44 7.80 -4.14
N VAL A 22 2.75 7.51 -4.15
CA VAL A 22 3.49 7.21 -5.38
C VAL A 22 2.97 5.92 -6.04
N ALA A 23 2.85 4.85 -5.26
CA ALA A 23 2.39 3.55 -5.76
C ALA A 23 0.92 3.61 -6.24
N GLY A 24 0.07 4.40 -5.58
CA GLY A 24 -1.31 4.66 -5.99
C GLY A 24 -1.39 5.44 -7.29
N THR A 25 -0.51 6.43 -7.49
CA THR A 25 -0.40 7.17 -8.76
C THR A 25 -0.02 6.23 -9.91
N ILE A 26 0.95 5.34 -9.70
CA ILE A 26 1.35 4.33 -10.68
C ILE A 26 0.19 3.38 -11.00
N LYS A 27 -0.52 2.88 -9.97
CA LYS A 27 -1.72 2.06 -10.16
C LYS A 27 -2.79 2.81 -10.96
N GLY A 28 -3.01 4.09 -10.70
CA GLY A 28 -3.96 4.92 -11.44
C GLY A 28 -3.59 5.10 -12.90
N LEU A 29 -2.30 5.18 -13.21
CA LEU A 29 -1.80 5.37 -14.58
C LEU A 29 -1.78 4.08 -15.40
N ILE A 30 -1.35 2.96 -14.80
CA ILE A 30 -1.06 1.70 -15.51
C ILE A 30 -2.13 0.62 -15.23
N GLY A 31 -2.92 0.78 -14.17
CA GLY A 31 -3.94 -0.18 -13.74
C GLY A 31 -3.44 -1.25 -12.77
N PHE A 32 -2.12 -1.37 -12.57
CA PHE A 32 -1.50 -2.29 -11.61
C PHE A 32 -0.28 -1.65 -10.93
N GLY A 33 0.24 -2.28 -9.88
CA GLY A 33 1.54 -1.91 -9.31
C GLY A 33 1.52 -1.34 -7.90
N LEU A 34 0.34 -1.05 -7.31
CA LEU A 34 0.27 -0.67 -5.88
C LEU A 34 0.98 -1.70 -4.97
N PRO A 35 0.67 -3.02 -5.04
CA PRO A 35 1.40 -4.05 -4.29
C PRO A 35 2.90 -4.03 -4.52
N THR A 36 3.30 -4.01 -5.79
CA THR A 36 4.67 -4.25 -6.23
C THR A 36 5.57 -3.10 -5.80
N VAL A 37 5.15 -1.86 -6.05
CA VAL A 37 5.91 -0.66 -5.73
C VAL A 37 5.95 -0.44 -4.22
N SER A 38 4.81 -0.60 -3.52
CA SER A 38 4.79 -0.37 -2.08
C SER A 38 5.61 -1.39 -1.32
N ILE A 39 5.52 -2.68 -1.67
CA ILE A 39 6.32 -3.73 -1.02
C ILE A 39 7.81 -3.55 -1.35
N ALA A 40 8.17 -3.26 -2.61
CA ALA A 40 9.57 -3.06 -2.99
C ALA A 40 10.25 -1.94 -2.19
N ILE A 41 9.55 -0.82 -1.95
CA ILE A 41 10.12 0.30 -1.20
C ILE A 41 10.04 0.04 0.30
N LEU A 42 8.86 -0.30 0.84
CA LEU A 42 8.69 -0.45 2.30
C LEU A 42 9.47 -1.63 2.87
N ALA A 43 9.66 -2.72 2.12
CA ALA A 43 10.43 -3.86 2.60
C ALA A 43 11.90 -3.51 2.86
N ALA A 44 12.45 -2.49 2.17
CA ALA A 44 13.81 -2.01 2.39
C ALA A 44 13.98 -1.27 3.73
N PHE A 45 12.89 -0.75 4.32
CA PHE A 45 12.92 0.01 5.56
C PHE A 45 12.34 -0.74 6.76
N LEU A 46 11.27 -1.51 6.52
CA LEU A 46 10.46 -2.12 7.59
C LEU A 46 10.56 -3.64 7.62
N GLY A 47 11.11 -4.26 6.58
CA GLY A 47 11.05 -5.70 6.39
C GLY A 47 9.88 -6.13 5.50
N LEU A 48 10.03 -7.30 4.88
CA LEU A 48 9.09 -7.81 3.89
C LEU A 48 7.71 -8.08 4.52
N ILE A 49 7.67 -8.65 5.72
CA ILE A 49 6.43 -9.08 6.35
C ILE A 49 5.57 -7.86 6.73
N GLU A 50 6.21 -6.83 7.27
CA GLU A 50 5.60 -5.56 7.67
C GLU A 50 5.06 -4.83 6.45
N ALA A 51 5.85 -4.74 5.39
CA ALA A 51 5.45 -4.12 4.12
C ALA A 51 4.23 -4.83 3.48
N MET A 52 4.22 -6.16 3.49
CA MET A 52 3.07 -6.94 3.01
C MET A 52 1.82 -6.74 3.88
N THR A 53 1.99 -6.66 5.20
CA THR A 53 0.88 -6.45 6.15
C THR A 53 0.25 -5.08 5.95
N LEU A 54 1.06 -4.02 5.83
CA LEU A 54 0.61 -2.66 5.58
C LEU A 54 -0.12 -2.52 4.24
N MET A 55 0.36 -3.20 3.20
CA MET A 55 -0.20 -3.15 1.85
C MET A 55 -1.62 -3.75 1.75
N LEU A 56 -1.96 -4.68 2.66
CA LEU A 56 -3.16 -5.50 2.56
C LEU A 56 -4.46 -4.66 2.61
N LEU A 57 -4.56 -3.73 3.56
CA LEU A 57 -5.73 -2.84 3.68
C LEU A 57 -5.93 -1.91 2.47
N PRO A 58 -4.95 -1.07 2.06
CA PRO A 58 -5.17 -0.13 0.96
C PRO A 58 -5.41 -0.85 -0.37
N SER A 59 -4.78 -2.01 -0.59
CA SER A 59 -5.02 -2.80 -1.80
C SER A 59 -6.42 -3.39 -1.81
N LEU A 60 -6.88 -3.94 -0.68
CA LEU A 60 -8.24 -4.45 -0.55
C LEU A 60 -9.26 -3.33 -0.78
N ILE A 61 -9.11 -2.19 -0.12
CA ILE A 61 -10.02 -1.04 -0.23
C ILE A 61 -10.09 -0.56 -1.69
N THR A 62 -8.95 -0.31 -2.32
CA THR A 62 -8.93 0.21 -3.69
C THR A 62 -9.43 -0.81 -4.71
N ASN A 63 -9.12 -2.10 -4.54
CA ASN A 63 -9.61 -3.16 -5.43
C ASN A 63 -11.13 -3.36 -5.27
N LEU A 64 -11.66 -3.36 -4.04
CA LEU A 64 -13.10 -3.46 -3.80
C LEU A 64 -13.84 -2.26 -4.38
N PHE A 65 -13.34 -1.04 -4.13
CA PHE A 65 -13.94 0.16 -4.69
C PHE A 65 -13.93 0.12 -6.22
N GLN A 66 -12.83 -0.29 -6.85
CA GLN A 66 -12.75 -0.45 -8.30
C GLN A 66 -13.71 -1.55 -8.81
N GLY A 67 -13.86 -2.66 -8.10
CA GLY A 67 -14.80 -3.73 -8.47
C GLY A 67 -16.27 -3.32 -8.35
N LEU A 68 -16.61 -2.45 -7.38
CA LEU A 68 -17.97 -1.93 -7.20
C LEU A 68 -18.28 -0.73 -8.10
N ALA A 69 -17.32 0.17 -8.32
CA ALA A 69 -17.49 1.38 -9.10
C ALA A 69 -17.15 1.21 -10.59
N GLY A 70 -16.37 0.18 -10.93
CA GLY A 70 -16.06 -0.18 -12.31
C GLY A 70 -17.34 -0.54 -13.05
N LYS A 71 -17.74 0.28 -14.02
CA LYS A 71 -18.81 -0.08 -14.94
C LYS A 71 -18.38 -1.33 -15.71
N TYR A 72 -19.18 -2.39 -15.59
CA TYR A 72 -19.09 -3.65 -16.32
C TYR A 72 -18.47 -3.47 -17.71
N LEU A 73 -17.24 -3.97 -17.88
CA LEU A 73 -16.92 -4.82 -19.02
C LEU A 73 -17.10 -6.26 -18.55
#